data_AF-A0A4U1FC14-F1
#
_entry.id   AF-A0A4U1FC14-F1
#
_cell.length_a   1.000
_cell.length_b   1.000
_cell.length_c   1.000
_cell.angle_alpha   90.00
_cell.angle_beta   90.00
_cell.angle_gamma   90.00
#
_symmetry.space_group_name_H-M   'P 1'
#
loop_
_entity.id
_entity.type
_entity.pdbx_description
1 polymer ?
#
loop_
_entity_poly.entity_id
_entity_poly.type
_entity_poly.pdbx_seq_one_letter_code
_entity_poly.pdbx_strand_id
1 'polypeptide(L)'
;SSVQEEPEATKYELEMKLLSETVSAAQLLLLENASEKPYFSEENEVDLCQFTALGGVHHLDILELPPQCKPRKGWMIVEILKEGLQKYTYPPETAEDFETENTFPPIEVMLEVHENVIFFENPMVARWDAEGKHWKTDGISNVSYKSEDRLITFSLDTFGPVTLIQDAHVNMPYQSWELRPLDVNEVLLTVTTVFTEIQIQIKENLCMLASIKLNNKKHSSILEEKWMTPVSFIIALKEAGLNIFPTGHSHFYVVINYKLPLVEVKAYRQMALLSSAFAFGWSKWNTVCDSNKVVFQVREHLPKEEPIQNPNWALLMFSGDRAQSLKINESSDAFSEALKEETEFHSTLYHMVKDFASKEAMKKVRCPNCQFVDSVCHMLLSTRLLSYS
;
A
#
# COMPACT_ATOMS: atom_id res chain seq x y z
N SER A 1 19.03 35.05 44.56
CA SER A 1 18.39 33.90 43.89
C SER A 1 19.24 33.53 42.70
N SER A 2 20.07 32.50 42.82
CA SER A 2 20.88 31.97 41.71
C SER A 2 20.00 31.04 40.89
N VAL A 3 19.64 31.47 39.67
CA VAL A 3 19.09 30.58 38.65
C VAL A 3 20.22 29.63 38.27
N GLN A 4 20.07 28.37 38.62
CA GLN A 4 21.00 27.30 38.28
C GLN A 4 20.74 26.97 36.80
N GLU A 5 21.62 27.39 35.90
CA GLU A 5 21.57 26.98 34.50
C GLU A 5 21.78 25.45 34.44
N GLU A 6 20.81 24.73 33.89
CA GLU A 6 20.98 23.31 33.60
C GLU A 6 22.12 23.12 32.59
N PRO A 7 23.01 22.14 32.80
CA PRO A 7 24.13 21.91 31.87
C PRO A 7 23.61 21.54 30.47
N GLU A 8 24.17 22.15 29.42
CA GLU A 8 23.78 21.90 28.01
C GLU A 8 23.76 20.40 27.62
N ALA A 9 24.65 19.59 28.22
CA ALA A 9 24.68 18.14 28.01
C ALA A 9 23.41 17.43 28.50
N THR A 10 22.86 17.87 29.63
CA THR A 10 21.64 17.32 30.22
C THR A 10 20.42 17.68 29.37
N LYS A 11 20.42 18.88 28.79
CA LYS A 11 19.40 19.31 27.83
C LYS A 11 19.43 18.48 26.54
N TYR A 12 20.60 18.23 25.97
CA TYR A 12 20.75 17.40 24.77
C TYR A 12 20.30 15.95 25.00
N GLU A 13 20.65 15.34 26.14
CA GLU A 13 20.19 13.99 26.50
C GLU A 13 18.66 13.91 26.62
N LEU A 14 18.03 14.93 27.23
CA LEU A 14 16.57 15.03 27.32
C LEU A 14 15.93 15.17 25.94
N GLU A 15 16.47 16.04 25.08
CA GLU A 15 15.99 16.22 23.70
C GLU A 15 16.08 14.92 22.89
N MET A 16 17.20 14.20 22.99
CA MET A 16 17.39 12.92 22.31
C MET A 16 16.44 11.84 22.83
N LYS A 17 16.18 11.81 24.14
CA LYS A 17 15.23 10.88 24.74
C LYS A 17 13.81 11.17 24.26
N LEU A 18 13.40 12.44 24.25
CA LEU A 18 12.07 12.85 23.83
C LEU A 18 11.85 12.60 22.33
N LEU A 19 12.87 12.81 21.50
CA LEU A 19 12.86 12.45 20.08
C LEU A 19 12.70 10.93 19.90
N SER A 20 13.43 10.12 20.67
CA SER A 20 13.34 8.66 20.62
C SER A 20 11.97 8.12 21.03
N GLU A 21 11.37 8.72 22.06
CA GLU A 21 10.00 8.41 22.50
C GLU A 21 8.98 8.78 21.41
N THR A 22 9.13 9.97 20.80
CA THR A 22 8.26 10.45 19.72
C THR A 22 8.33 9.54 18.49
N VAL A 23 9.54 9.17 18.05
CA VAL A 23 9.74 8.23 16.93
C VAL A 23 9.13 6.87 17.23
N SER A 24 9.28 6.38 18.47
CA SER A 24 8.70 5.10 18.86
C SER A 24 7.18 5.12 18.89
N ALA A 25 6.57 6.20 19.37
CA ALA A 25 5.12 6.39 19.31
C ALA A 25 4.63 6.48 17.86
N ALA A 26 5.31 7.23 17.00
CA ALA A 26 4.95 7.35 15.58
C ALA A 26 5.00 5.98 14.85
N GLN A 27 6.02 5.16 15.13
CA GLN A 27 6.11 3.82 14.54
C GLN A 27 5.04 2.87 15.05
N LEU A 28 4.60 3.00 16.31
CA LEU A 28 3.48 2.22 16.84
C LEU A 28 2.16 2.62 16.16
N LEU A 29 1.92 3.92 15.98
CA LEU A 29 0.74 4.44 15.28
C LEU A 29 0.60 3.90 13.85
N LEU A 30 1.71 3.64 13.16
CA LEU A 30 1.68 3.02 11.82
C LEU A 30 1.12 1.59 11.80
N LEU A 31 1.14 0.89 12.95
CA LEU A 31 0.70 -0.50 13.08
C LEU A 31 -0.61 -0.65 13.86
N GLU A 32 -1.13 0.43 14.43
CA GLU A 32 -2.38 0.41 15.18
C GLU A 32 -3.57 0.20 14.24
N ASN A 33 -4.37 -0.79 14.57
CA ASN A 33 -5.63 -1.04 13.89
C ASN A 33 -6.72 -0.19 14.53
N ALA A 34 -7.61 0.36 13.71
CA ALA A 34 -8.82 1.02 14.20
C ALA A 34 -9.68 0.02 14.98
N SER A 35 -10.33 0.49 16.05
CA SER A 35 -11.18 -0.35 16.88
C SER A 35 -12.54 -0.66 16.25
N GLU A 36 -13.02 0.23 15.40
CA GLU A 36 -14.37 0.18 14.84
C GLU A 36 -14.32 0.38 13.33
N LYS A 37 -15.16 -0.38 12.63
CA LYS A 37 -15.35 -0.23 11.19
C LYS A 37 -16.17 1.06 10.96
N PRO A 38 -15.79 1.91 9.98
CA PRO A 38 -16.61 3.07 9.63
C PRO A 38 -18.03 2.63 9.24
N TYR A 39 -19.03 3.38 9.70
CA TYR A 39 -20.43 3.14 9.36
C TYR A 39 -20.83 4.01 8.17
N PHE A 40 -21.39 3.39 7.14
CA PHE A 40 -21.92 4.03 5.94
C PHE A 40 -23.43 3.83 5.96
N SER A 41 -24.18 4.94 6.01
CA SER A 41 -25.63 4.91 6.23
C SER A 41 -26.43 4.86 4.95
N GLU A 42 -25.85 5.32 3.84
CA GLU A 42 -26.58 5.49 2.60
C GLU A 42 -26.41 4.31 1.65
N GLU A 43 -27.50 3.90 1.01
CA GLU A 43 -27.44 2.94 -0.08
C GLU A 43 -26.53 3.46 -1.19
N ASN A 44 -25.63 2.60 -1.68
CA ASN A 44 -24.65 2.88 -2.74
C ASN A 44 -23.53 3.87 -2.37
N GLU A 45 -23.39 4.26 -1.10
CA GLU A 45 -22.22 5.03 -0.64
C GLU A 45 -20.94 4.19 -0.78
N VAL A 46 -19.89 4.79 -1.36
CA VAL A 46 -18.60 4.12 -1.53
C VAL A 46 -17.80 4.21 -0.23
N ASP A 47 -17.49 3.05 0.33
CA ASP A 47 -16.56 2.91 1.44
C ASP A 47 -15.12 3.22 0.98
N LEU A 48 -14.62 4.43 1.25
CA LEU A 48 -13.24 4.83 0.92
C LEU A 48 -12.17 4.17 1.79
N CYS A 49 -12.55 3.44 2.85
CA CYS A 49 -11.62 2.59 3.57
C CYS A 49 -11.43 1.24 2.85
N GLN A 50 -12.43 0.79 2.07
CA GLN A 50 -12.34 -0.38 1.21
C GLN A 50 -11.82 -0.06 -0.20
N PHE A 51 -12.35 0.99 -0.82
CA PHE A 51 -12.11 1.33 -2.22
C PHE A 51 -11.19 2.54 -2.35
N THR A 52 -10.31 2.51 -3.35
CA THR A 52 -9.46 3.65 -3.71
C THR A 52 -9.81 4.15 -5.10
N ALA A 53 -9.82 5.48 -5.26
CA ALA A 53 -9.92 6.12 -6.56
C ALA A 53 -8.59 6.01 -7.32
N LEU A 54 -8.67 5.69 -8.61
CA LEU A 54 -7.53 5.50 -9.50
C LEU A 54 -7.78 6.21 -10.83
N GLY A 55 -6.74 6.82 -11.41
CA GLY A 55 -6.85 7.57 -12.67
C GLY A 55 -7.38 9.00 -12.53
N GLY A 56 -7.66 9.45 -11.30
CA GLY A 56 -8.09 10.80 -11.01
C GLY A 56 -9.61 10.99 -11.12
N VAL A 57 -10.04 12.25 -11.17
CA VAL A 57 -11.44 12.64 -11.23
C VAL A 57 -11.74 13.31 -12.56
N HIS A 58 -12.68 12.73 -13.31
CA HIS A 58 -13.16 13.25 -14.58
C HIS A 58 -14.39 14.12 -14.35
N HIS A 59 -14.36 15.36 -14.81
CA HIS A 59 -15.50 16.27 -14.73
C HIS A 59 -16.26 16.21 -16.04
N LEU A 60 -17.45 15.63 -16.02
CA LEU A 60 -18.31 15.49 -17.19
C LEU A 60 -19.43 16.51 -17.08
N ASP A 61 -19.45 17.46 -18.02
CA ASP A 61 -20.47 18.51 -18.12
C ASP A 61 -21.05 18.53 -19.54
N ILE A 62 -22.35 18.75 -19.64
CA ILE A 62 -23.00 19.08 -20.91
C ILE A 62 -23.12 20.60 -20.99
N LEU A 63 -22.84 21.15 -22.16
CA LEU A 63 -22.80 22.59 -22.38
C LEU A 63 -23.85 22.95 -23.43
N GLU A 64 -24.61 24.01 -23.17
CA GLU A 64 -25.55 24.54 -24.15
C GLU A 64 -24.80 25.21 -25.29
N LEU A 65 -25.19 24.89 -26.53
CA LEU A 65 -24.66 25.61 -27.68
C LEU A 65 -25.17 27.06 -27.64
N PRO A 66 -24.29 28.05 -27.85
CA PRO A 66 -24.71 29.44 -27.90
C PRO A 66 -25.75 29.64 -29.02
N PRO A 67 -26.64 30.66 -28.90
CA PRO A 67 -27.67 30.93 -29.89
C PRO A 67 -27.09 31.00 -31.30
N GLN A 68 -27.57 30.12 -32.18
CA GLN A 68 -27.12 30.09 -33.57
C GLN A 68 -27.77 31.20 -34.39
N CYS A 69 -27.07 31.66 -35.43
CA CYS A 69 -27.54 32.75 -36.30
C CYS A 69 -28.79 32.32 -37.08
N LYS A 70 -29.86 33.11 -37.02
CA LYS A 70 -31.16 32.79 -37.66
C LYS A 70 -31.52 33.86 -38.71
N PRO A 71 -31.90 33.45 -39.95
CA PRO A 71 -32.40 34.38 -40.95
C PRO A 71 -33.81 34.85 -40.56
N ARG A 72 -34.00 36.17 -40.41
CA ARG A 72 -35.31 36.77 -40.14
C ARG A 72 -35.53 37.97 -41.05
N LYS A 73 -36.50 37.87 -41.97
CA LYS A 73 -36.89 38.94 -42.91
C LYS A 73 -35.69 39.56 -43.66
N GLY A 74 -34.79 38.74 -44.19
CA GLY A 74 -33.62 39.19 -44.95
C GLY A 74 -32.40 39.60 -44.11
N TRP A 75 -32.51 39.61 -42.78
CA TRP A 75 -31.39 39.86 -41.86
C TRP A 75 -30.91 38.56 -41.22
N MET A 76 -29.61 38.45 -40.98
CA MET A 76 -29.03 37.40 -40.13
C MET A 76 -28.90 37.95 -38.72
N ILE A 77 -29.64 37.37 -37.77
CA ILE A 77 -29.68 37.84 -36.38
C ILE A 77 -29.14 36.73 -35.47
N VAL A 78 -28.23 37.10 -34.57
CA VAL A 78 -27.69 36.24 -33.52
C VAL A 78 -27.93 36.90 -32.16
N GLU A 79 -28.40 36.13 -31.20
CA GLU A 79 -28.50 36.59 -29.82
C GLU A 79 -27.15 36.43 -29.13
N ILE A 80 -26.66 37.52 -28.53
CA ILE A 80 -25.41 37.51 -27.78
C ILE A 80 -25.77 37.36 -26.30
N LEU A 81 -25.48 36.19 -25.74
CA LEU A 81 -25.59 35.96 -24.30
C LEU A 81 -24.57 36.85 -23.57
N LYS A 82 -24.99 37.48 -22.48
CA LYS A 82 -24.08 38.26 -21.60
C LYS A 82 -23.17 37.36 -20.79
N GLU A 83 -23.66 36.18 -20.47
CA GLU A 83 -22.93 35.13 -19.77
C GLU A 83 -22.26 34.23 -20.81
N GLY A 84 -21.13 33.60 -20.43
CA GLY A 84 -20.37 32.71 -21.30
C GLY A 84 -21.12 31.42 -21.63
N LEU A 85 -20.36 30.37 -21.96
CA LEU A 85 -20.93 29.04 -22.21
C LEU A 85 -21.67 28.53 -20.97
N GLN A 86 -22.95 28.19 -21.13
CA GLN A 86 -23.82 27.76 -20.02
C GLN A 86 -23.83 26.23 -19.90
N LYS A 87 -23.92 25.75 -18.67
CA LYS A 87 -24.09 24.31 -18.39
C LYS A 87 -25.53 23.91 -18.65
N TYR A 88 -25.70 22.76 -19.31
CA TYR A 88 -26.99 22.13 -19.50
C TYR A 88 -27.17 21.04 -18.43
N THR A 89 -28.26 21.12 -17.67
CA THR A 89 -28.59 20.11 -16.66
C THR A 89 -29.28 18.94 -17.34
N TYR A 90 -28.72 17.73 -17.16
CA TYR A 90 -29.28 16.48 -17.64
C TYR A 90 -29.60 15.53 -16.48
N PRO A 91 -30.84 15.01 -16.39
CA PRO A 91 -32.02 15.41 -17.17
C PRO A 91 -32.48 16.84 -16.83
N PRO A 92 -33.20 17.54 -17.73
CA PRO A 92 -33.65 18.91 -17.49
C PRO A 92 -34.69 18.97 -16.36
N GLU A 93 -34.53 19.92 -15.43
CA GLU A 93 -35.36 20.07 -14.22
C GLU A 93 -36.85 20.35 -14.51
N THR A 94 -37.19 20.87 -15.68
CA THR A 94 -38.55 21.32 -16.05
C THR A 94 -39.44 20.24 -16.68
N ALA A 95 -39.07 18.97 -16.57
CA ALA A 95 -39.76 17.86 -17.22
C ALA A 95 -40.89 17.20 -16.38
N GLU A 96 -41.53 17.93 -15.47
CA GLU A 96 -42.59 17.39 -14.58
C GLU A 96 -43.84 16.86 -15.32
N ASP A 97 -43.99 17.11 -16.64
CA ASP A 97 -45.20 16.77 -17.43
C ASP A 97 -45.05 15.60 -18.44
N PHE A 98 -43.95 14.86 -18.45
CA PHE A 98 -43.78 13.75 -19.40
C PHE A 98 -43.85 12.37 -18.73
N GLU A 99 -45.07 11.84 -18.58
CA GLU A 99 -45.37 10.45 -18.17
C GLU A 99 -45.00 9.39 -19.23
N THR A 100 -43.82 9.50 -19.83
CA THR A 100 -43.24 8.42 -20.63
C THR A 100 -41.90 8.04 -20.03
N GLU A 101 -41.86 6.84 -19.43
CA GLU A 101 -40.62 6.11 -19.18
C GLU A 101 -39.78 6.16 -20.48
N ASN A 102 -38.57 6.73 -20.40
CA ASN A 102 -37.60 6.98 -21.50
C ASN A 102 -37.58 8.35 -22.20
N THR A 103 -38.09 9.44 -21.61
CA THR A 103 -37.89 10.79 -22.22
C THR A 103 -36.41 11.22 -22.23
N PHE A 104 -35.60 10.72 -21.30
CA PHE A 104 -34.16 11.03 -21.17
C PHE A 104 -33.35 9.74 -20.92
N PRO A 105 -32.81 9.08 -21.97
CA PRO A 105 -32.06 7.83 -21.80
C PRO A 105 -30.67 8.06 -21.18
N PRO A 106 -30.12 7.14 -20.39
CA PRO A 106 -28.77 7.26 -19.86
C PRO A 106 -27.74 7.54 -20.98
N ILE A 107 -26.79 8.44 -20.73
CA ILE A 107 -25.79 8.81 -21.74
C ILE A 107 -24.58 7.88 -21.59
N GLU A 108 -24.20 7.24 -22.69
CA GLU A 108 -23.00 6.42 -22.76
C GLU A 108 -21.75 7.29 -22.78
N VAL A 109 -20.82 6.98 -21.88
CA VAL A 109 -19.52 7.62 -21.72
C VAL A 109 -18.45 6.58 -21.99
N MET A 110 -17.41 7.00 -22.70
CA MET A 110 -16.26 6.19 -23.03
C MET A 110 -15.00 6.94 -22.61
N LEU A 111 -14.20 6.34 -21.72
CA LEU A 111 -12.97 6.93 -21.19
C LEU A 111 -11.78 6.01 -21.43
N GLU A 112 -10.65 6.61 -21.80
CA GLU A 112 -9.37 5.94 -21.83
C GLU A 112 -8.69 6.04 -20.45
N VAL A 113 -8.31 4.90 -19.88
CA VAL A 113 -7.66 4.79 -18.59
C VAL A 113 -6.20 5.20 -18.71
N HIS A 114 -5.77 6.11 -17.84
CA HIS A 114 -4.40 6.65 -17.79
C HIS A 114 -3.32 5.56 -17.74
N GLU A 115 -2.28 5.67 -18.56
CA GLU A 115 -1.21 4.65 -18.76
C GLU A 115 -0.51 4.15 -17.48
N ASN A 116 -0.39 5.02 -16.47
CA ASN A 116 0.21 4.69 -15.18
C ASN A 116 -0.65 3.81 -14.27
N VAL A 117 -1.97 3.72 -14.53
CA VAL A 117 -2.92 3.04 -13.65
C VAL A 117 -3.06 1.59 -14.06
N ILE A 118 -3.00 0.71 -13.08
CA ILE A 118 -3.20 -0.72 -13.22
C ILE A 118 -4.44 -1.11 -12.41
N PHE A 119 -5.40 -1.72 -13.10
CA PHE A 119 -6.53 -2.40 -12.49
C PHE A 119 -6.32 -3.91 -12.52
N PHE A 120 -6.47 -4.56 -11.37
CA PHE A 120 -6.34 -6.01 -11.17
C PHE A 120 -7.66 -6.75 -11.35
N GLU A 121 -8.76 -6.05 -11.13
CA GLU A 121 -10.12 -6.49 -11.38
C GLU A 121 -10.82 -5.48 -12.28
N ASN A 122 -12.05 -5.79 -12.72
CA ASN A 122 -12.81 -4.81 -13.48
C ASN A 122 -13.09 -3.58 -12.59
N PRO A 123 -12.67 -2.37 -13.00
CA PRO A 123 -12.90 -1.17 -12.21
C PRO A 123 -14.40 -0.88 -12.09
N MET A 124 -14.78 -0.36 -10.93
CA MET A 124 -16.11 0.22 -10.73
C MET A 124 -16.05 1.71 -11.04
N VAL A 125 -17.20 2.28 -11.40
CA VAL A 125 -17.34 3.73 -11.60
C VAL A 125 -18.10 4.30 -10.42
N ALA A 126 -17.65 5.44 -9.91
CA ALA A 126 -18.34 6.19 -8.88
C ALA A 126 -18.59 7.62 -9.33
N ARG A 127 -19.76 8.15 -9.01
CA ARG A 127 -20.13 9.55 -9.21
C ARG A 127 -20.07 10.31 -7.88
N TRP A 128 -19.71 11.58 -7.95
CA TRP A 128 -19.71 12.44 -6.77
C TRP A 128 -21.14 12.89 -6.44
N ASP A 129 -21.58 12.67 -5.20
CA ASP A 129 -22.77 13.29 -4.67
C ASP A 129 -22.40 14.61 -3.96
N ALA A 130 -22.85 15.72 -4.54
CA ALA A 130 -22.56 17.05 -4.01
C ALA A 130 -23.32 17.36 -2.71
N GLU A 131 -24.50 16.76 -2.50
CA GLU A 131 -25.32 16.99 -1.31
C GLU A 131 -24.75 16.21 -0.12
N GLY A 132 -24.56 14.90 -0.28
CA GLY A 132 -23.95 14.03 0.73
C GLY A 132 -22.44 14.22 0.92
N LYS A 133 -21.74 14.80 -0.07
CA LYS A 133 -20.27 14.97 -0.11
C LYS A 133 -19.50 13.66 -0.03
N HIS A 134 -19.98 12.64 -0.72
CA HIS A 134 -19.32 11.34 -0.84
C HIS A 134 -19.49 10.77 -2.24
N TRP A 135 -18.75 9.71 -2.53
CA TRP A 135 -18.86 8.96 -3.76
C TRP A 135 -20.03 7.98 -3.68
N LYS A 136 -20.77 7.80 -4.78
CA LYS A 136 -21.86 6.83 -4.91
C LYS A 136 -21.75 6.02 -6.19
N THR A 137 -22.31 4.82 -6.20
CA THR A 137 -22.34 3.91 -7.37
C THR A 137 -23.71 3.81 -8.06
N ASP A 138 -24.67 4.62 -7.63
CA ASP A 138 -26.00 4.71 -8.25
C ASP A 138 -25.99 5.62 -9.50
N GLY A 139 -27.04 5.52 -10.33
CA GLY A 139 -27.14 6.29 -11.57
C GLY A 139 -26.12 5.91 -12.64
N ILE A 140 -25.49 4.73 -12.49
CA ILE A 140 -24.46 4.19 -13.36
C ILE A 140 -24.88 2.80 -13.82
N SER A 141 -24.80 2.52 -15.12
CA SER A 141 -25.13 1.22 -15.68
C SER A 141 -24.21 0.83 -16.84
N ASN A 142 -24.35 -0.41 -17.34
CA ASN A 142 -23.63 -0.92 -18.51
C ASN A 142 -22.10 -0.78 -18.45
N VAL A 143 -21.51 -0.91 -17.26
CA VAL A 143 -20.05 -0.81 -17.07
C VAL A 143 -19.34 -1.97 -17.76
N SER A 144 -18.43 -1.65 -18.67
CA SER A 144 -17.62 -2.60 -19.42
C SER A 144 -16.19 -2.08 -19.55
N TYR A 145 -15.21 -2.90 -19.18
CA TYR A 145 -13.80 -2.54 -19.28
C TYR A 145 -13.06 -3.47 -20.22
N LYS A 146 -12.40 -2.89 -21.23
CA LYS A 146 -11.50 -3.59 -22.15
C LYS A 146 -10.07 -3.28 -21.74
N SER A 147 -9.46 -4.20 -20.99
CA SER A 147 -8.11 -4.01 -20.44
C SER A 147 -7.03 -3.86 -21.51
N GLU A 148 -7.17 -4.54 -22.65
CA GLU A 148 -6.20 -4.46 -23.75
C GLU A 148 -6.18 -3.08 -24.41
N ASP A 149 -7.36 -2.47 -24.57
CA ASP A 149 -7.54 -1.15 -25.18
C ASP A 149 -7.49 -0.01 -24.13
N ARG A 150 -7.37 -0.35 -22.84
CA ARG A 150 -7.49 0.59 -21.69
C ARG A 150 -8.75 1.44 -21.75
N LEU A 151 -9.85 0.87 -22.26
CA LEU A 151 -11.08 1.60 -22.54
C LEU A 151 -12.19 1.13 -21.60
N ILE A 152 -12.78 2.06 -20.86
CA ILE A 152 -13.98 1.82 -20.05
C ILE A 152 -15.18 2.52 -20.68
N THR A 153 -16.28 1.79 -20.77
CA THR A 153 -17.58 2.28 -21.23
C THR A 153 -18.61 2.09 -20.12
N PHE A 154 -19.44 3.10 -19.88
CA PHE A 154 -20.52 3.06 -18.90
C PHE A 154 -21.60 4.08 -19.27
N SER A 155 -22.81 3.92 -18.74
CA SER A 155 -23.91 4.86 -18.94
C SER A 155 -24.18 5.65 -17.66
N LEU A 156 -24.44 6.95 -17.79
CA LEU A 156 -24.77 7.86 -16.70
C LEU A 156 -26.18 8.41 -16.83
N ASP A 157 -26.91 8.42 -15.71
CA ASP A 157 -28.24 9.05 -15.62
C ASP A 157 -28.11 10.57 -15.42
N THR A 158 -27.07 11.00 -14.69
CA THR A 158 -26.78 12.41 -14.37
C THR A 158 -25.30 12.72 -14.57
N PHE A 159 -24.99 13.97 -14.91
CA PHE A 159 -23.63 14.43 -15.16
C PHE A 159 -23.00 15.06 -13.92
N GLY A 160 -21.68 14.93 -13.82
CA GLY A 160 -20.91 15.45 -12.70
C GLY A 160 -19.50 14.85 -12.63
N PRO A 161 -18.80 15.06 -11.52
CA PRO A 161 -17.51 14.42 -11.29
C PRO A 161 -17.69 12.89 -11.17
N VAL A 162 -16.87 12.15 -11.91
CA VAL A 162 -16.80 10.69 -11.85
C VAL A 162 -15.36 10.23 -11.65
N THR A 163 -15.17 9.08 -11.02
CA THR A 163 -13.87 8.45 -10.83
C THR A 163 -13.97 6.94 -10.99
N LEU A 164 -12.84 6.30 -11.28
CA LEU A 164 -12.72 4.86 -11.32
C LEU A 164 -12.20 4.38 -9.98
N ILE A 165 -12.81 3.34 -9.43
CA ILE A 165 -12.44 2.79 -8.13
C ILE A 165 -12.13 1.29 -8.23
N GLN A 166 -11.27 0.83 -7.32
CA GLN A 166 -10.96 -0.58 -7.12
C GLN A 166 -10.82 -0.85 -5.63
N ASP A 167 -11.02 -2.10 -5.22
CA ASP A 167 -10.66 -2.56 -3.89
C ASP A 167 -9.17 -2.23 -3.60
N ALA A 168 -8.96 -1.46 -2.54
CA ALA A 168 -7.64 -0.99 -2.12
C ALA A 168 -6.77 -2.13 -1.59
N HIS A 169 -7.37 -3.28 -1.28
CA HIS A 169 -6.72 -4.44 -0.70
C HIS A 169 -6.63 -5.63 -1.63
N VAL A 170 -6.85 -5.45 -2.93
CA VAL A 170 -6.76 -6.51 -3.96
C VAL A 170 -5.45 -7.32 -3.93
N ASN A 171 -4.35 -6.70 -3.47
CA ASN A 171 -3.02 -7.31 -3.35
C ASN A 171 -2.71 -7.80 -1.92
N MET A 172 -3.71 -7.88 -1.05
CA MET A 172 -3.62 -8.37 0.33
C MET A 172 -4.66 -9.49 0.54
N PRO A 173 -4.33 -10.56 1.29
CA PRO A 173 -3.06 -10.78 1.98
C PRO A 173 -1.94 -11.20 1.01
N TYR A 174 -0.70 -11.08 1.45
CA TYR A 174 0.46 -11.51 0.69
C TYR A 174 0.58 -13.03 0.73
N GLN A 175 0.98 -13.64 -0.38
CA GLN A 175 1.24 -15.07 -0.47
C GLN A 175 2.63 -15.42 0.08
N SER A 176 3.62 -14.55 -0.16
CA SER A 176 4.97 -14.69 0.38
C SER A 176 5.72 -13.37 0.25
N TRP A 177 6.86 -13.28 0.94
CA TRP A 177 7.78 -12.15 0.83
C TRP A 177 9.22 -12.61 1.14
N GLU A 178 10.19 -11.90 0.57
CA GLU A 178 11.61 -12.05 0.87
C GLU A 178 12.26 -10.66 0.93
N LEU A 179 13.01 -10.40 2.00
CA LEU A 179 13.91 -9.25 2.12
C LEU A 179 15.34 -9.78 2.03
N ARG A 180 16.08 -9.46 0.96
CA ARG A 180 17.46 -9.94 0.77
C ARG A 180 18.44 -8.79 0.59
N PRO A 181 19.66 -8.85 1.16
CA PRO A 181 20.68 -7.85 0.87
C PRO A 181 21.15 -7.95 -0.57
N LEU A 182 21.47 -6.79 -1.15
CA LEU A 182 22.22 -6.64 -2.39
C LEU A 182 23.62 -6.12 -2.09
N ASP A 183 23.73 -5.17 -1.17
CA ASP A 183 24.97 -4.59 -0.66
C ASP A 183 24.78 -4.11 0.79
N VAL A 184 25.79 -3.49 1.40
CA VAL A 184 25.78 -3.02 2.79
C VAL A 184 24.62 -2.04 3.08
N ASN A 185 24.31 -1.16 2.13
CA ASN A 185 23.24 -0.16 2.24
C ASN A 185 22.16 -0.37 1.18
N GLU A 186 21.97 -1.60 0.73
CA GLU A 186 21.08 -1.90 -0.38
C GLU A 186 20.41 -3.26 -0.19
N VAL A 187 19.08 -3.31 -0.25
CA VAL A 187 18.28 -4.54 -0.15
C VAL A 187 17.24 -4.59 -1.26
N LEU A 188 16.82 -5.81 -1.59
CA LEU A 188 15.64 -6.07 -2.40
C LEU A 188 14.55 -6.67 -1.50
N LEU A 189 13.41 -6.00 -1.43
CA LEU A 189 12.17 -6.53 -0.88
C LEU A 189 11.30 -7.03 -2.03
N THR A 190 11.01 -8.32 -2.03
CA THR A 190 10.05 -8.96 -2.94
C THR A 190 8.78 -9.26 -2.17
N VAL A 191 7.63 -8.78 -2.65
CA VAL A 191 6.32 -9.11 -2.10
C VAL A 191 5.50 -9.79 -3.20
N THR A 192 5.07 -11.01 -2.92
CA THR A 192 4.25 -11.81 -3.84
C THR A 192 2.82 -11.88 -3.31
N THR A 193 1.88 -11.55 -4.18
CA THR A 193 0.45 -11.46 -3.92
C THR A 193 -0.29 -12.34 -4.93
N VAL A 194 -1.62 -12.41 -4.84
CA VAL A 194 -2.43 -13.22 -5.76
C VAL A 194 -2.23 -12.80 -7.23
N PHE A 195 -2.16 -11.50 -7.50
CA PHE A 195 -2.11 -10.99 -8.88
C PHE A 195 -0.73 -10.50 -9.31
N THR A 196 0.14 -10.13 -8.35
CA THR A 196 1.41 -9.50 -8.67
C THR A 196 2.56 -9.91 -7.76
N GLU A 197 3.76 -9.93 -8.35
CA GLU A 197 5.04 -9.92 -7.63
C GLU A 197 5.67 -8.54 -7.83
N ILE A 198 5.89 -7.82 -6.73
CA ILE A 198 6.49 -6.49 -6.70
C ILE A 198 7.88 -6.60 -6.09
N GLN A 199 8.89 -6.10 -6.81
CA GLN A 199 10.27 -6.03 -6.32
C GLN A 199 10.66 -4.58 -6.07
N ILE A 200 11.00 -4.27 -4.82
CA ILE A 200 11.34 -2.94 -4.34
C ILE A 200 12.80 -2.95 -3.90
N GLN A 201 13.62 -2.11 -4.55
CA GLN A 201 14.99 -1.89 -4.13
C GLN A 201 15.03 -0.74 -3.15
N ILE A 202 15.61 -0.96 -1.97
CA ILE A 202 15.79 0.06 -0.94
C ILE A 202 17.29 0.31 -0.82
N LYS A 203 17.71 1.54 -1.11
CA LYS A 203 19.10 1.96 -1.08
C LYS A 203 19.23 3.26 -0.31
N GLU A 204 20.06 3.25 0.74
CA GLU A 204 20.21 4.42 1.62
C GLU A 204 18.84 4.94 2.10
N ASN A 205 18.49 6.19 1.78
CA ASN A 205 17.21 6.81 2.16
C ASN A 205 16.13 6.76 1.05
N LEU A 206 16.30 5.92 0.03
CA LEU A 206 15.45 5.89 -1.15
C LEU A 206 14.92 4.50 -1.47
N CYS A 207 13.78 4.47 -2.14
CA CYS A 207 13.13 3.27 -2.66
C CYS A 207 12.93 3.42 -4.17
N MET A 208 13.03 2.31 -4.88
CA MET A 208 12.80 2.23 -6.31
C MET A 208 12.05 0.94 -6.63
N LEU A 209 11.11 1.04 -7.56
CA LEU A 209 10.44 -0.13 -8.12
C LEU A 209 11.41 -0.79 -9.11
N ALA A 210 11.92 -1.97 -8.76
CA ALA A 210 12.91 -2.68 -9.55
C ALA A 210 12.25 -3.51 -10.66
N SER A 211 11.15 -4.21 -10.34
CA SER A 211 10.34 -4.88 -11.35
C SER A 211 8.94 -5.20 -10.84
N ILE A 212 8.01 -5.34 -11.78
CA ILE A 212 6.67 -5.89 -11.54
C ILE A 212 6.43 -7.09 -12.44
N LYS A 213 5.83 -8.14 -11.86
CA LYS A 213 5.18 -9.20 -12.63
C LYS A 213 3.69 -9.18 -12.35
N LEU A 214 2.88 -9.18 -13.40
CA LEU A 214 1.42 -9.36 -13.33
C LEU A 214 1.10 -10.77 -13.86
N ASN A 215 0.44 -11.61 -13.05
CA ASN A 215 0.12 -12.99 -13.43
C ASN A 215 1.33 -13.76 -14.01
N ASN A 216 2.49 -13.64 -13.35
CA ASN A 216 3.79 -14.20 -13.74
C ASN A 216 4.39 -13.69 -15.06
N LYS A 217 3.84 -12.63 -15.65
CA LYS A 217 4.40 -11.96 -16.83
C LYS A 217 5.01 -10.62 -16.44
N LYS A 218 6.20 -10.34 -16.95
CA LYS A 218 6.85 -9.04 -16.71
C LYS A 218 5.97 -7.92 -17.26
N HIS A 219 5.75 -6.88 -16.47
CA HIS A 219 5.00 -5.71 -16.84
C HIS A 219 5.87 -4.48 -16.66
N SER A 220 6.02 -3.66 -17.70
CA SER A 220 6.76 -2.40 -17.62
C SER A 220 5.87 -1.32 -17.01
N SER A 221 6.32 -0.70 -15.93
CA SER A 221 5.66 0.46 -15.33
C SER A 221 6.52 1.70 -15.51
N ILE A 222 5.88 2.85 -15.69
CA ILE A 222 6.53 4.16 -15.74
C ILE A 222 7.17 4.54 -14.39
N LEU A 223 6.84 3.81 -13.32
CA LEU A 223 7.46 3.94 -12.00
C LEU A 223 8.79 3.18 -11.87
N GLU A 224 9.10 2.24 -12.78
CA GLU A 224 10.37 1.51 -12.74
C GLU A 224 11.55 2.49 -12.89
N GLU A 225 12.68 2.16 -12.25
CA GLU A 225 13.94 2.92 -12.32
C GLU A 225 13.90 4.35 -11.70
N LYS A 226 12.79 4.75 -11.05
CA LYS A 226 12.68 6.05 -10.35
C LYS A 226 12.94 5.91 -8.86
N TRP A 227 14.02 6.53 -8.39
CA TRP A 227 14.32 6.64 -6.96
C TRP A 227 13.48 7.71 -6.29
N MET A 228 12.82 7.35 -5.18
CA MET A 228 11.94 8.22 -4.42
C MET A 228 12.18 8.03 -2.91
N THR A 229 11.80 9.02 -2.09
CA THR A 229 11.74 8.79 -0.64
C THR A 229 10.67 7.75 -0.31
N PRO A 230 10.77 7.01 0.82
CA PRO A 230 9.80 5.96 1.15
C PRO A 230 8.33 6.43 1.10
N VAL A 231 8.04 7.62 1.64
CA VAL A 231 6.67 8.18 1.62
C VAL A 231 6.20 8.50 0.21
N SER A 232 7.03 9.18 -0.59
CA SER A 232 6.71 9.48 -1.99
C SER A 232 6.53 8.21 -2.83
N PHE A 233 7.36 7.20 -2.56
CA PHE A 233 7.28 5.89 -3.20
C PHE A 233 5.96 5.18 -2.89
N ILE A 234 5.55 5.15 -1.62
CA ILE A 234 4.27 4.56 -1.19
C ILE A 234 3.10 5.24 -1.89
N ILE A 235 3.09 6.58 -1.95
CA ILE A 235 2.03 7.35 -2.62
C ILE A 235 1.99 7.01 -4.11
N ALA A 236 3.13 7.03 -4.79
CA ALA A 236 3.21 6.74 -6.22
C ALA A 236 2.72 5.31 -6.55
N LEU A 237 3.08 4.31 -5.72
CA LEU A 237 2.60 2.94 -5.89
C LEU A 237 1.08 2.84 -5.71
N LYS A 238 0.53 3.52 -4.68
CA LYS A 238 -0.93 3.56 -4.45
C LYS A 238 -1.67 4.20 -5.61
N GLU A 239 -1.19 5.33 -6.12
CA GLU A 239 -1.80 6.04 -7.26
C GLU A 239 -1.74 5.25 -8.57
N ALA A 240 -0.74 4.36 -8.73
CA ALA A 240 -0.65 3.44 -9.86
C ALA A 240 -1.54 2.18 -9.72
N GLY A 241 -2.24 2.02 -8.59
CA GLY A 241 -3.05 0.83 -8.28
C GLY A 241 -2.27 -0.33 -7.65
N LEU A 242 -0.97 -0.17 -7.43
CA LEU A 242 -0.06 -1.18 -6.85
C LEU A 242 -0.02 -1.10 -5.33
N ASN A 243 -1.18 -1.05 -4.68
CA ASN A 243 -1.24 -0.91 -3.24
C ASN A 243 -0.89 -2.21 -2.51
N ILE A 244 0.21 -2.19 -1.76
CA ILE A 244 0.63 -3.24 -0.80
C ILE A 244 0.87 -2.65 0.60
N PHE A 245 0.19 -1.55 0.92
CA PHE A 245 0.43 -0.80 2.14
C PHE A 245 -0.89 -0.68 2.92
N PRO A 246 -1.13 -1.57 3.89
CA PRO A 246 -2.35 -1.54 4.69
C PRO A 246 -2.48 -0.23 5.46
N THR A 247 -3.74 0.14 5.72
CA THR A 247 -4.13 1.25 6.59
C THR A 247 -4.65 0.69 7.91
N GLY A 248 -4.92 1.57 8.89
CA GLY A 248 -5.51 1.16 10.18
C GLY A 248 -6.85 0.43 10.05
N HIS A 249 -7.57 0.60 8.93
CA HIS A 249 -8.87 -0.05 8.67
C HIS A 249 -8.75 -1.31 7.82
N SER A 250 -7.58 -1.62 7.24
CA SER A 250 -7.42 -2.73 6.29
C SER A 250 -7.81 -4.10 6.86
N HIS A 251 -7.66 -4.29 8.16
CA HIS A 251 -8.03 -5.53 8.85
C HIS A 251 -9.54 -5.84 8.85
N PHE A 252 -10.40 -4.87 8.50
CA PHE A 252 -11.84 -5.10 8.34
C PHE A 252 -12.22 -5.69 6.98
N TYR A 253 -11.32 -5.63 6.00
CA TYR A 253 -11.59 -6.01 4.60
C TYR A 253 -10.78 -7.23 4.17
N VAL A 254 -9.67 -7.52 4.87
CA VAL A 254 -8.79 -8.64 4.56
C VAL A 254 -8.53 -9.48 5.80
N VAL A 255 -8.44 -10.79 5.61
CA VAL A 255 -8.03 -11.73 6.65
C VAL A 255 -6.55 -11.50 6.99
N ILE A 256 -6.27 -11.27 8.27
CA ILE A 256 -4.91 -11.01 8.77
C ILE A 256 -4.52 -11.97 9.89
N ASN A 257 -3.22 -12.20 10.02
CA ASN A 257 -2.59 -12.88 11.14
C ASN A 257 -2.20 -11.84 12.19
N TYR A 258 -3.20 -11.23 12.84
CA TYR A 258 -2.97 -10.08 13.73
C TYR A 258 -1.84 -10.30 14.72
N LYS A 259 -0.82 -9.43 14.66
CA LYS A 259 0.27 -9.36 15.63
C LYS A 259 0.17 -8.08 16.45
N LEU A 260 0.61 -8.16 17.70
CA LEU A 260 0.66 -7.00 18.58
C LEU A 260 1.63 -5.96 17.98
N PRO A 261 1.21 -4.68 17.84
CA PRO A 261 2.05 -3.63 17.26
C PRO A 261 3.45 -3.54 17.87
N LEU A 262 3.55 -3.69 19.19
CA LEU A 262 4.84 -3.63 19.90
C LEU A 262 5.80 -4.75 19.48
N VAL A 263 5.28 -5.95 19.19
CA VAL A 263 6.08 -7.09 18.75
C VAL A 263 6.55 -6.88 17.32
N GLU A 264 5.66 -6.44 16.43
CA GLU A 264 5.99 -6.10 15.04
C GLU A 264 7.05 -4.99 14.96
N VAL A 265 6.88 -3.85 15.65
CA VAL A 265 7.87 -2.75 15.64
C VAL A 265 9.24 -3.25 16.07
N LYS A 266 9.31 -4.02 17.16
CA LYS A 266 10.59 -4.56 17.65
C LYS A 266 11.20 -5.56 16.67
N ALA A 267 10.39 -6.41 16.04
CA ALA A 267 10.86 -7.36 15.03
C ALA A 267 11.44 -6.60 13.83
N TYR A 268 10.70 -5.64 13.27
CA TYR A 268 11.12 -4.87 12.11
C TYR A 268 12.37 -4.03 12.33
N ARG A 269 12.52 -3.40 13.51
CA ARG A 269 13.75 -2.68 13.86
C ARG A 269 14.97 -3.60 13.84
N GLN A 270 14.84 -4.81 14.37
CA GLN A 270 15.92 -5.78 14.40
C GLN A 270 16.18 -6.41 13.02
N MET A 271 15.14 -6.68 12.23
CA MET A 271 15.27 -7.12 10.84
C MET A 271 16.02 -6.07 10.02
N ALA A 272 15.60 -4.81 10.11
CA ALA A 272 16.25 -3.70 9.41
C ALA A 272 17.74 -3.56 9.77
N LEU A 273 18.07 -3.65 11.07
CA LEU A 273 19.46 -3.63 11.53
C LEU A 273 20.32 -4.75 10.92
N LEU A 274 19.74 -5.92 10.71
CA LEU A 274 20.42 -7.11 10.19
C LEU A 274 20.39 -7.21 8.66
N SER A 275 19.62 -6.37 7.98
CA SER A 275 19.30 -6.52 6.54
C SER A 275 20.48 -6.32 5.61
N SER A 276 21.61 -5.77 6.09
CA SER A 276 22.84 -5.64 5.31
C SER A 276 23.62 -6.96 5.13
N ALA A 277 23.26 -8.01 5.87
CA ALA A 277 23.96 -9.30 5.84
C ALA A 277 23.03 -10.53 5.93
N PHE A 278 21.80 -10.35 6.37
CA PHE A 278 20.81 -11.43 6.50
C PHE A 278 19.64 -11.20 5.56
N ALA A 279 19.21 -12.28 4.93
CA ALA A 279 17.93 -12.32 4.25
C ALA A 279 16.85 -12.86 5.19
N PHE A 280 15.64 -12.31 5.06
CA PHE A 280 14.46 -12.67 5.81
C PHE A 280 13.38 -13.15 4.85
N GLY A 281 12.60 -14.16 5.24
CA GLY A 281 11.55 -14.73 4.42
C GLY A 281 10.28 -15.00 5.20
N TRP A 282 9.18 -15.05 4.46
CA TRP A 282 7.88 -15.51 4.94
C TRP A 282 7.93 -16.89 5.60
N SER A 283 7.05 -17.12 6.57
CA SER A 283 6.84 -18.44 7.17
C SER A 283 5.35 -18.75 7.29
N LYS A 284 4.95 -19.97 6.89
CA LYS A 284 3.56 -20.43 7.02
C LYS A 284 3.09 -20.46 8.48
N TRP A 285 4.03 -20.67 9.40
CA TRP A 285 3.76 -20.84 10.83
C TRP A 285 3.30 -19.56 11.52
N ASN A 286 3.50 -18.42 10.87
CA ASN A 286 3.08 -17.14 11.40
C ASN A 286 1.55 -17.03 11.53
N THR A 287 0.80 -17.80 10.70
CA THR A 287 -0.67 -17.96 10.77
C THR A 287 -1.16 -18.71 12.01
N VAL A 288 -0.37 -19.67 12.50
CA VAL A 288 -0.72 -20.54 13.64
C VAL A 288 -0.22 -19.93 14.95
N CYS A 289 0.85 -19.14 14.89
CA CYS A 289 1.49 -18.55 16.04
C CYS A 289 0.66 -17.42 16.67
N ASP A 290 0.65 -17.35 18.00
CA ASP A 290 -0.06 -16.32 18.77
C ASP A 290 0.28 -14.89 18.33
N SER A 291 -0.61 -13.95 18.63
CA SER A 291 -0.46 -12.53 18.27
C SER A 291 0.73 -11.83 18.96
N ASN A 292 1.24 -12.39 20.06
CA ASN A 292 2.41 -11.86 20.78
C ASN A 292 3.74 -12.40 20.24
N LYS A 293 3.73 -13.19 19.17
CA LYS A 293 4.91 -13.82 18.59
C LYS A 293 4.87 -13.72 17.07
N VAL A 294 6.03 -13.57 16.48
CA VAL A 294 6.23 -13.59 15.04
C VAL A 294 7.19 -14.71 14.66
N VAL A 295 6.91 -15.37 13.54
CA VAL A 295 7.75 -16.44 13.02
C VAL A 295 8.14 -16.09 11.59
N PHE A 296 9.43 -16.18 11.28
CA PHE A 296 9.96 -15.88 9.95
C PHE A 296 11.26 -16.65 9.69
N GLN A 297 11.58 -16.82 8.41
CA GLN A 297 12.81 -17.46 7.98
C GLN A 297 13.96 -16.45 8.00
N VAL A 298 15.16 -16.92 8.36
CA VAL A 298 16.40 -16.14 8.33
C VAL A 298 17.52 -16.95 7.72
N ARG A 299 18.32 -16.32 6.87
CA ARG A 299 19.59 -16.87 6.39
C ARG A 299 20.65 -15.79 6.33
N GLU A 300 21.89 -16.18 6.57
CA GLU A 300 23.02 -15.35 6.18
C GLU A 300 23.05 -15.25 4.65
N HIS A 301 23.36 -14.07 4.12
CA HIS A 301 23.48 -13.84 2.70
C HIS A 301 24.79 -13.13 2.39
N LEU A 302 25.69 -13.84 1.72
CA LEU A 302 26.95 -13.30 1.24
C LEU A 302 26.84 -13.03 -0.27
N PRO A 303 27.20 -11.82 -0.77
CA PRO A 303 26.97 -11.39 -2.15
C PRO A 303 27.77 -12.19 -3.20
N LYS A 304 28.65 -13.10 -2.76
CA LYS A 304 29.45 -13.98 -3.63
C LYS A 304 28.84 -15.38 -3.77
N GLU A 305 27.71 -15.66 -3.15
CA GLU A 305 27.06 -16.96 -3.26
C GLU A 305 26.19 -17.00 -4.53
N GLU A 306 26.45 -17.98 -5.40
CA GLU A 306 25.54 -18.32 -6.48
C GLU A 306 24.17 -18.73 -5.90
N PRO A 307 23.06 -18.57 -6.64
CA PRO A 307 21.74 -18.96 -6.16
C PRO A 307 21.72 -20.45 -5.80
N ILE A 308 21.79 -20.76 -4.51
CA ILE A 308 21.71 -22.13 -4.02
C ILE A 308 20.26 -22.60 -4.22
N GLN A 309 20.07 -23.73 -4.92
CA GLN A 309 18.73 -24.27 -5.21
C GLN A 309 17.90 -24.55 -3.95
N ASN A 310 18.55 -24.81 -2.80
CA ASN A 310 17.91 -24.99 -1.50
C ASN A 310 18.74 -24.28 -0.41
N PRO A 311 18.49 -22.98 -0.16
CA PRO A 311 19.20 -22.26 0.89
C PRO A 311 18.85 -22.85 2.27
N ASN A 312 19.84 -22.95 3.16
CA ASN A 312 19.62 -23.43 4.52
C ASN A 312 18.99 -22.32 5.37
N TRP A 313 17.68 -22.15 5.26
CA TRP A 313 16.90 -21.20 6.07
C TRP A 313 16.75 -21.72 7.50
N ALA A 314 17.10 -20.89 8.47
CA ALA A 314 16.75 -21.09 9.86
C ALA A 314 15.37 -20.49 10.14
N LEU A 315 14.55 -21.15 10.95
CA LEU A 315 13.27 -20.61 11.37
C LEU A 315 13.42 -19.96 12.75
N LEU A 316 13.12 -18.68 12.86
CA LEU A 316 13.19 -17.94 14.11
C LEU A 316 11.79 -17.56 14.59
N MET A 317 11.60 -17.60 15.91
CA MET A 317 10.42 -17.05 16.58
C MET A 317 10.84 -15.93 17.53
N PHE A 318 10.08 -14.84 17.53
CA PHE A 318 10.37 -13.67 18.35
C PHE A 318 9.11 -13.13 19.00
N SER A 319 9.18 -12.84 20.31
CA SER A 319 8.06 -12.35 21.14
C SER A 319 8.18 -10.88 21.54
N GLY A 320 9.18 -10.16 21.02
CA GLY A 320 9.47 -8.77 21.38
C GLY A 320 10.52 -8.64 22.50
N ASP A 321 10.73 -9.67 23.31
CA ASP A 321 11.74 -9.71 24.38
C ASP A 321 12.53 -11.02 24.40
N ARG A 322 12.04 -12.05 23.71
CA ARG A 322 12.72 -13.35 23.56
C ARG A 322 12.71 -13.82 22.11
N ALA A 323 13.88 -14.16 21.61
CA ALA A 323 14.16 -14.78 20.33
C ALA A 323 14.63 -16.23 20.52
N GLN A 324 14.23 -17.12 19.60
CA GLN A 324 14.64 -18.53 19.60
C GLN A 324 14.68 -19.09 18.19
N SER A 325 15.56 -20.07 17.95
CA SER A 325 15.52 -20.89 16.75
C SER A 325 14.62 -22.10 16.96
N LEU A 326 13.69 -22.32 16.03
CA LEU A 326 12.77 -23.46 16.08
C LEU A 326 13.44 -24.72 15.52
N LYS A 327 13.14 -25.87 16.13
CA LYS A 327 13.56 -27.19 15.64
C LYS A 327 12.85 -27.58 14.34
N ILE A 328 11.64 -27.06 14.13
CA ILE A 328 10.84 -27.29 12.93
C ILE A 328 11.30 -26.42 11.75
N ASN A 329 10.82 -26.78 10.57
CA ASN A 329 11.04 -26.06 9.31
C ASN A 329 9.70 -25.88 8.57
N GLU A 330 9.74 -25.26 7.39
CA GLU A 330 8.53 -25.04 6.57
C GLU A 330 7.90 -26.34 6.02
N SER A 331 8.65 -27.45 5.96
CA SER A 331 8.12 -28.75 5.53
C SER A 331 7.56 -29.59 6.68
N SER A 332 7.65 -29.12 7.92
CA SER A 332 7.11 -29.84 9.08
C SER A 332 5.57 -29.89 9.05
N ASP A 333 5.01 -30.98 9.56
CA ASP A 333 3.55 -31.23 9.52
C ASP A 333 2.78 -30.44 10.57
N ALA A 334 3.39 -30.17 11.72
CA ALA A 334 2.76 -29.50 12.86
C ALA A 334 3.66 -28.38 13.42
N PHE A 335 2.99 -27.34 13.92
CA PHE A 335 3.68 -26.23 14.59
C PHE A 335 4.24 -26.71 15.93
N SER A 336 5.46 -26.28 16.25
CA SER A 336 6.12 -26.58 17.51
C SER A 336 7.06 -25.45 17.89
N GLU A 337 6.93 -24.98 19.13
CA GLU A 337 7.82 -23.99 19.73
C GLU A 337 9.11 -24.61 20.30
N ALA A 338 9.36 -25.89 20.03
CA ALA A 338 10.55 -26.58 20.52
C ALA A 338 11.83 -25.91 19.99
N LEU A 339 12.72 -25.60 20.93
CA LEU A 339 14.03 -25.01 20.65
C LEU A 339 14.87 -25.99 19.83
N LYS A 340 15.59 -25.46 18.84
CA LYS A 340 16.55 -26.23 18.07
C LYS A 340 17.67 -26.74 18.99
N GLU A 341 18.11 -27.97 18.76
CA GLU A 341 19.20 -28.57 19.53
C GLU A 341 20.45 -27.68 19.48
N GLU A 342 21.14 -27.57 20.63
CA GLU A 342 22.34 -26.73 20.80
C GLU A 342 22.14 -25.22 20.59
N THR A 343 20.89 -24.73 20.64
CA THR A 343 20.59 -23.29 20.64
C THR A 343 20.04 -22.84 22.00
N GLU A 344 20.13 -21.54 22.28
CA GLU A 344 19.61 -20.92 23.51
C GLU A 344 18.59 -19.82 23.20
N PHE A 345 17.92 -19.33 24.24
CA PHE A 345 17.06 -18.16 24.14
C PHE A 345 17.89 -16.88 24.20
N HIS A 346 17.54 -15.90 23.37
CA HIS A 346 18.20 -14.61 23.33
C HIS A 346 17.22 -13.47 23.52
N SER A 347 17.68 -12.32 24.04
CA SER A 347 16.81 -11.16 24.25
C SER A 347 16.48 -10.42 22.94
N THR A 348 17.32 -10.56 21.92
CA THR A 348 17.12 -9.92 20.62
C THR A 348 17.52 -10.84 19.47
N LEU A 349 16.96 -10.56 18.29
CA LEU A 349 17.34 -11.24 17.04
C LEU A 349 18.82 -11.04 16.72
N TYR A 350 19.38 -9.86 17.01
CA TYR A 350 20.82 -9.61 16.84
C TYR A 350 21.70 -10.58 17.65
N HIS A 351 21.30 -10.96 18.87
CA HIS A 351 22.04 -11.93 19.66
C HIS A 351 21.79 -13.36 19.16
N MET A 352 20.54 -13.69 18.81
CA MET A 352 20.18 -14.98 18.24
C MET A 352 20.98 -15.31 16.97
N VAL A 353 21.15 -14.35 16.06
CA VAL A 353 21.90 -14.62 14.82
C VAL A 353 23.39 -14.81 15.08
N LYS A 354 23.97 -14.26 16.15
CA LYS A 354 25.41 -14.43 16.45
C LYS A 354 25.80 -15.88 16.70
N ASP A 355 24.86 -16.72 17.15
CA ASP A 355 25.14 -18.14 17.40
C ASP A 355 25.56 -18.88 16.14
N PHE A 356 25.05 -18.46 14.98
CA PHE A 356 25.33 -19.10 13.69
C PHE A 356 25.96 -18.18 12.63
N ALA A 357 26.00 -16.87 12.86
CA ALA A 357 26.54 -15.90 11.92
C ALA A 357 28.05 -16.02 11.73
N SER A 358 28.51 -15.89 10.49
CA SER A 358 29.93 -15.73 10.22
C SER A 358 30.49 -14.41 10.76
N LYS A 359 31.81 -14.39 10.98
CA LYS A 359 32.52 -13.14 11.35
C LYS A 359 32.42 -12.06 10.27
N GLU A 360 32.22 -12.44 9.01
CA GLU A 360 32.05 -11.50 7.90
C GLU A 360 30.67 -10.83 7.96
N ALA A 361 29.61 -11.61 8.12
CA ALA A 361 28.25 -11.09 8.28
C ALA A 361 28.16 -10.13 9.47
N MET A 362 28.72 -10.51 10.62
CA MET A 362 28.71 -9.65 11.81
C MET A 362 29.52 -8.36 11.65
N LYS A 363 30.53 -8.32 10.77
CA LYS A 363 31.21 -7.07 10.41
C LYS A 363 30.30 -6.21 9.54
N LYS A 364 29.64 -6.79 8.53
CA LYS A 364 28.73 -6.06 7.64
C LYS A 364 27.57 -5.41 8.38
N VAL A 365 26.96 -6.10 9.35
CA VAL A 365 25.88 -5.55 10.18
C VAL A 365 26.27 -4.27 10.94
N ARG A 366 27.57 -4.03 11.16
CA ARG A 366 28.06 -2.83 11.85
C ARG A 366 28.39 -1.66 10.91
N CYS A 367 28.36 -1.89 9.60
CA CYS A 367 28.71 -0.89 8.60
C CYS A 367 27.55 -0.06 8.00
N PRO A 368 26.26 -0.42 8.08
CA PRO A 368 25.23 0.31 7.36
C PRO A 368 25.02 1.72 7.93
N ASN A 369 24.61 2.64 7.05
CA ASN A 369 24.16 3.97 7.42
C ASN A 369 22.83 3.88 8.19
N CYS A 370 22.63 4.74 9.19
CA CYS A 370 21.37 4.83 9.92
C CYS A 370 20.17 5.14 9.01
N GLN A 371 20.35 5.90 7.94
CA GLN A 371 19.30 6.20 6.96
C GLN A 371 18.81 4.97 6.20
N PHE A 372 19.72 4.02 5.93
CA PHE A 372 19.38 2.74 5.32
C PHE A 372 18.54 1.89 6.27
N VAL A 373 18.99 1.76 7.53
CA VAL A 373 18.24 1.00 8.55
C VAL A 373 16.85 1.61 8.76
N ASP A 374 16.75 2.94 8.80
CA ASP A 374 15.48 3.64 8.93
C ASP A 374 14.55 3.39 7.73
N SER A 375 15.06 3.47 6.50
CA SER A 375 14.24 3.26 5.29
C SER A 375 13.74 1.82 5.17
N VAL A 376 14.60 0.84 5.47
CA VAL A 376 14.18 -0.56 5.54
C VAL A 376 13.12 -0.76 6.62
N CYS A 377 13.32 -0.19 7.81
CA CYS A 377 12.34 -0.28 8.89
C CYS A 377 11.01 0.38 8.51
N HIS A 378 11.05 1.55 7.88
CA HIS A 378 9.86 2.27 7.41
C HIS A 378 9.08 1.46 6.38
N MET A 379 9.75 0.85 5.40
CA MET A 379 9.09 0.02 4.40
C MET A 379 8.50 -1.26 5.01
N LEU A 380 9.19 -1.89 5.96
CA LEU A 380 8.69 -3.05 6.69
C LEU A 380 7.44 -2.71 7.54
N LEU A 381 7.47 -1.58 8.25
CA LEU A 381 6.33 -1.05 9.00
C LEU A 381 5.15 -0.72 8.09
N SER A 382 5.42 -0.12 6.93
CA SER A 382 4.37 0.30 5.99
C SER A 382 3.71 -0.87 5.28
N THR A 383 4.45 -1.95 5.02
CA THR A 383 3.93 -3.16 4.36
C THR A 383 3.30 -4.14 5.34
N ARG A 384 3.68 -4.12 6.63
CA ARG A 384 3.14 -5.01 7.68
C ARG A 384 3.17 -6.49 7.31
N LEU A 385 4.25 -6.92 6.66
CA LEU A 385 4.48 -8.30 6.20
C LEU A 385 4.12 -9.36 7.25
N LEU A 386 4.42 -9.15 8.54
CA LEU A 386 4.21 -10.12 9.61
C LEU A 386 2.73 -10.25 10.04
N SER A 387 1.86 -9.30 9.70
CA SER A 387 0.42 -9.40 9.98
C SER A 387 -0.39 -9.75 8.72
N TYR A 388 0.11 -9.40 7.54
CA TYR A 388 -0.61 -9.53 6.27
C TYR A 388 -0.11 -10.69 5.39
N SER A 389 0.68 -11.63 5.93
CA SER A 389 1.15 -12.84 5.23
C SER A 389 1.09 -14.10 6.05
#